data_AF-A0A936MPE7-F1
#
_entry.id   AF-A0A936MPE7-F1
#
_cell.length_a   1.000
_cell.length_b   1.000
_cell.length_c   1.000
_cell.angle_alpha   90.00
_cell.angle_beta   90.00
_cell.angle_gamma   90.00
#
_symmetry.space_group_name_H-M   'P 1'
#
loop_
_entity.id
_entity.type
_entity.pdbx_description
1 polymer ?
#
loop_
_entity_poly.entity_id
_entity_poly.type
_entity_poly.pdbx_seq_one_letter_code
_entity_poly.pdbx_strand_id
1 'polypeptide(L)'
;MLAAFYVAALTLLTERPWWRDKLAIFGPAGQMAVTNYLSQSILAIIVYYGVGFGAIGDIGLRTTLYLPLSVFALQIAWSHVWLRHFRFGPVEWVWRSVTYGSMQPIRR
;
A
#
# COMPACT_ATOMS: atom_id res chain seq x y z
N MET A 1 11.77 27.23 9.48
CA MET A 1 12.63 26.63 10.54
C MET A 1 12.07 25.32 11.10
N LEU A 2 10.81 25.24 11.54
CA LEU A 2 10.22 23.99 12.07
C LEU A 2 10.22 22.80 11.08
N ALA A 3 9.92 23.03 9.79
CA ALA A 3 9.91 21.97 8.78
C ALA A 3 11.31 21.31 8.59
N ALA A 4 12.37 22.12 8.61
CA ALA A 4 13.74 21.62 8.50
C ALA A 4 14.16 20.80 9.73
N PHE A 5 13.69 21.18 10.93
CA PHE A 5 13.92 20.43 12.16
C PHE A 5 13.24 19.06 12.14
N TYR A 6 11.99 18.99 11.67
CA TYR A 6 11.29 17.70 11.51
C TYR A 6 11.96 16.79 10.49
N VAL A 7 12.37 17.32 9.33
CA VAL A 7 13.09 16.55 8.32
C VAL A 7 14.41 16.03 8.88
N ALA A 8 15.19 16.88 9.57
CA ALA A 8 16.45 16.51 10.19
C ALA A 8 16.27 15.43 11.28
N ALA A 9 15.26 15.59 12.14
CA ALA A 9 14.93 14.62 13.18
C ALA A 9 14.50 13.26 12.60
N LEU A 10 13.69 13.26 11.53
CA LEU A 10 13.26 12.05 10.84
C LEU A 10 14.43 11.37 10.12
N THR A 11 15.34 12.13 9.51
CA THR A 11 16.56 11.57 8.89
C THR A 11 17.49 10.97 9.94
N LEU A 12 17.66 11.61 11.10
CA LEU A 12 18.49 11.06 12.18
C LEU A 12 17.86 9.80 12.82
N LEU A 13 16.52 9.77 12.93
CA LEU A 13 15.81 8.60 13.45
C LEU A 13 15.93 7.40 12.51
N THR A 14 15.95 7.64 11.19
CA THR A 14 16.08 6.59 10.17
C THR A 14 17.50 6.07 9.99
N GLU A 15 18.52 6.78 10.51
CA GLU A 15 19.89 6.26 10.63
C GLU A 15 20.05 5.22 11.75
N ARG A 16 19.09 5.06 12.67
CA ARG A 16 19.14 3.97 13.64
C ARG A 16 18.87 2.62 12.95
N PRO A 17 19.84 1.69 12.92
CA PRO A 17 19.74 0.46 12.14
C PRO A 17 18.57 -0.45 12.57
N TRP A 18 18.21 -0.43 13.86
CA TRP A 18 17.04 -1.18 14.38
C TRP A 18 15.72 -0.71 13.74
N TRP A 19 15.50 0.61 13.65
CA TRP A 19 14.26 1.15 13.08
C TRP A 19 14.25 0.98 11.56
N ARG A 20 15.41 1.12 10.92
CA ARG A 20 15.56 0.93 9.48
C ARG A 20 15.14 -0.47 9.01
N ASP A 21 15.52 -1.51 9.75
CA ASP A 21 15.17 -2.90 9.42
C ASP A 21 13.66 -3.18 9.60
N LYS A 22 13.06 -2.66 10.69
CA LYS A 22 11.61 -2.78 10.90
C LYS A 22 10.79 -1.97 9.90
N LEU A 23 11.23 -0.77 9.53
CA LEU A 23 10.59 0.02 8.46
C LEU A 23 10.83 -0.58 7.08
N ALA A 24 11.92 -1.32 6.86
CA ALA A 24 12.19 -2.00 5.59
C ALA A 24 11.13 -3.08 5.28
N ILE A 25 10.52 -3.71 6.29
CA ILE A 25 9.36 -4.60 6.11
C ILE A 25 8.15 -3.83 5.57
N PHE A 26 7.94 -2.57 5.95
CA PHE A 26 6.87 -1.75 5.39
C PHE A 26 7.28 -1.04 4.10
N GLY A 27 8.57 -1.04 3.75
CA GLY A 27 9.11 -0.45 2.52
C GLY A 27 8.36 -0.91 1.27
N PRO A 28 8.13 -2.22 1.07
CA PRO A 28 7.36 -2.73 -0.06
C PRO A 28 5.91 -2.26 -0.09
N ALA A 29 5.22 -2.30 1.06
CA ALA A 29 3.84 -1.84 1.18
C ALA A 29 3.71 -0.33 0.93
N GLY A 30 4.71 0.46 1.34
CA GLY A 30 4.81 1.89 1.11
C GLY A 30 5.21 2.26 -0.33
N GLN A 31 6.05 1.45 -0.97
CA GLN A 31 6.35 1.59 -2.40
C GLN A 31 5.09 1.41 -3.24
N MET A 32 4.21 0.48 -2.85
CA MET A 32 2.92 0.20 -3.48
C MET A 32 1.75 0.92 -2.80
N ALA A 33 1.97 2.05 -2.12
CA ALA A 33 0.94 2.69 -1.31
C ALA A 33 -0.30 3.07 -2.13
N VAL A 34 -0.12 3.60 -3.35
CA VAL A 34 -1.25 4.00 -4.22
C VAL A 34 -1.98 2.76 -4.72
N THR A 35 -1.23 1.74 -5.14
CA THR A 35 -1.80 0.47 -5.59
C THR A 35 -2.60 -0.22 -4.48
N ASN A 36 -2.06 -0.29 -3.26
CA ASN A 36 -2.70 -0.91 -2.11
C ASN A 36 -3.95 -0.13 -1.69
N TYR A 37 -3.87 1.20 -1.66
CA TYR A 37 -5.02 2.06 -1.37
C TYR A 37 -6.14 1.86 -2.39
N LEU A 38 -5.81 1.83 -3.68
CA LEU A 38 -6.78 1.63 -4.75
C LEU A 38 -7.39 0.22 -4.69
N SER A 39 -6.57 -0.80 -4.48
CA SER A 39 -7.02 -2.19 -4.33
C SER A 39 -7.93 -2.34 -3.12
N GLN A 40 -7.57 -1.73 -1.99
CA GLN A 40 -8.39 -1.73 -0.77
C GLN A 40 -9.72 -1.02 -1.02
N SER A 41 -9.71 0.11 -1.73
CA SER A 41 -10.92 0.87 -2.08
C SER A 41 -11.83 0.07 -3.00
N ILE A 42 -11.28 -0.57 -4.04
CA ILE A 42 -12.03 -1.44 -4.97
C ILE A 42 -12.63 -2.62 -4.20
N LEU A 43 -11.84 -3.29 -3.36
CA LEU A 43 -12.34 -4.39 -2.53
C LEU A 43 -13.43 -3.92 -1.57
N ALA A 44 -13.26 -2.75 -0.94
CA ALA A 44 -14.27 -2.15 -0.10
C ALA A 44 -15.55 -1.82 -0.88
N ILE A 45 -15.45 -1.30 -2.10
CA ILE A 45 -16.61 -1.03 -2.96
C ILE A 45 -17.30 -2.33 -3.36
N ILE A 46 -16.55 -3.36 -3.73
CA ILE A 46 -17.13 -4.67 -4.09
C ILE A 46 -17.85 -5.31 -2.90
N VAL A 47 -17.23 -5.28 -1.72
CA VAL A 47 -17.74 -5.89 -0.49
C VAL A 47 -18.89 -5.09 0.12
N TYR A 48 -18.72 -3.77 0.32
CA TYR A 48 -19.66 -2.92 1.04
C TYR A 48 -20.70 -2.28 0.13
N TYR A 49 -20.34 -1.91 -1.11
CA TYR A 49 -21.25 -1.26 -2.07
C TYR A 49 -22.00 -2.28 -2.95
N GLY A 50 -21.64 -3.57 -2.91
CA GLY A 50 -22.54 -4.63 -3.34
C GLY A 50 -22.59 -4.92 -4.85
N VAL A 51 -21.45 -4.96 -5.54
CA VAL A 51 -21.42 -5.45 -6.95
C VAL A 51 -21.58 -6.98 -7.04
N GLY A 52 -21.51 -7.73 -5.92
CA GLY A 52 -21.69 -9.19 -5.95
C GLY A 52 -22.33 -9.86 -4.73
N PHE A 53 -22.43 -9.21 -3.56
CA PHE A 53 -22.87 -9.89 -2.33
C PHE A 53 -24.01 -9.25 -1.52
N GLY A 54 -24.63 -8.16 -2.01
CA GLY A 54 -25.90 -7.65 -1.46
C GLY A 54 -25.96 -7.48 0.07
N ALA A 55 -24.80 -7.28 0.72
CA ALA A 55 -24.70 -7.32 2.18
C ALA A 55 -24.85 -5.93 2.81
N ILE A 56 -25.56 -5.02 2.15
CA ILE A 56 -25.96 -3.74 2.75
C ILE A 56 -27.13 -4.07 3.70
N GLY A 57 -26.80 -4.47 4.92
CA GLY A 57 -27.79 -4.70 5.98
C GLY A 57 -27.43 -5.73 7.05
N ASP A 58 -26.64 -6.77 6.72
CA ASP A 58 -26.46 -7.96 7.60
C ASP A 58 -24.99 -8.37 7.84
N ILE A 59 -24.03 -7.52 7.45
CA ILE A 59 -22.62 -7.68 7.84
C ILE A 59 -22.47 -7.31 9.31
N GLY A 60 -22.56 -8.32 10.18
CA GLY A 60 -22.27 -8.17 11.60
C GLY A 60 -20.93 -7.47 11.84
N LEU A 61 -20.86 -6.64 12.89
CA LEU A 61 -19.71 -5.78 13.25
C LEU A 61 -18.36 -6.52 13.19
N ARG A 62 -18.35 -7.82 13.51
CA ARG A 62 -17.18 -8.70 13.44
C ARG A 62 -16.64 -8.81 12.01
N THR A 63 -17.49 -9.05 11.02
CA THR A 63 -17.08 -9.18 9.61
C THR A 63 -16.50 -7.87 9.10
N THR A 64 -17.14 -6.74 9.41
CA THR A 64 -16.67 -5.40 9.04
C THR A 64 -15.31 -5.04 9.68
N LEU A 65 -14.96 -5.62 10.83
CA LEU A 65 -13.66 -5.43 11.47
C LEU A 65 -12.58 -6.40 10.94
N TYR A 66 -12.87 -7.70 10.88
CA TYR A 66 -11.87 -8.71 10.52
C TYR A 66 -11.57 -8.77 9.02
N LEU A 67 -12.55 -8.47 8.17
CA LEU A 67 -12.38 -8.52 6.72
C LEU A 67 -11.34 -7.50 6.20
N PRO A 68 -11.42 -6.19 6.49
CA PRO A 68 -10.39 -5.25 6.04
C PRO A 68 -9.02 -5.55 6.66
N LEU A 69 -8.98 -6.07 7.89
CA LEU A 69 -7.73 -6.42 8.57
C LEU A 69 -7.01 -7.60 7.88
N SER A 70 -7.78 -8.63 7.50
CA SER A 70 -7.27 -9.78 6.75
C SER A 70 -6.87 -9.41 5.32
N VAL A 71 -7.67 -8.57 4.64
CA VAL A 71 -7.33 -8.01 3.32
C VAL A 71 -6.03 -7.20 3.39
N PHE A 72 -5.85 -6.38 4.42
CA PHE A 72 -4.63 -5.60 4.60
C PHE A 72 -3.40 -6.48 4.82
N ALA A 73 -3.52 -7.52 5.66
CA ALA A 73 -2.44 -8.50 5.84
C ALA A 73 -2.08 -9.22 4.51
N LEU A 74 -3.10 -9.59 3.73
CA LEU A 74 -2.91 -10.18 2.40
C LEU A 74 -2.23 -9.20 1.45
N GLN A 75 -2.61 -7.92 1.47
CA GLN A 75 -1.99 -6.86 0.65
C GLN A 75 -0.52 -6.65 0.99
N ILE A 76 -0.13 -6.74 2.27
CA ILE A 76 1.29 -6.66 2.67
C ILE A 76 2.08 -7.83 2.10
N ALA A 77 1.54 -9.05 2.21
CA ALA A 77 2.17 -10.25 1.66
C ALA A 77 2.26 -10.19 0.13
N TRP A 78 1.17 -9.77 -0.53
CA TRP A 78 1.13 -9.57 -1.97
C TRP A 78 2.13 -8.52 -2.43
N SER A 79 2.23 -7.38 -1.72
CA SER A 79 3.20 -6.32 -2.02
C SER A 79 4.64 -6.82 -1.95
N HIS A 80 4.96 -7.66 -0.95
CA HIS A 80 6.28 -8.30 -0.85
C HIS A 80 6.57 -9.25 -2.01
N VAL A 81 5.61 -10.11 -2.36
CA VAL A 81 5.76 -11.06 -3.48
C VAL A 81 5.85 -10.32 -4.81
N TRP A 82 5.05 -9.27 -4.98
CA TRP A 82 5.03 -8.45 -6.17
C TRP A 82 6.35 -7.71 -6.36
N LEU A 83 6.86 -7.05 -5.32
CA LEU A 83 8.14 -6.33 -5.38
C LEU A 83 9.37 -7.25 -5.47
N ARG A 84 9.22 -8.56 -5.24
CA ARG A 84 10.25 -9.54 -5.63
C ARG A 84 10.36 -9.68 -7.15
N HIS A 85 9.25 -9.51 -7.90
CA HIS A 85 9.22 -9.66 -9.36
C HIS A 85 9.26 -8.33 -10.13
N PHE A 86 8.67 -7.27 -9.57
CA PHE A 86 8.52 -5.96 -10.19
C PHE A 86 9.18 -4.87 -9.33
N ARG A 87 9.64 -3.77 -9.93
CA ARG A 87 10.29 -2.66 -9.19
C ARG A 87 9.29 -1.65 -8.62
N PHE A 88 8.06 -1.62 -9.14
CA PHE A 88 7.04 -0.64 -8.82
C PHE A 88 5.67 -1.30 -8.73
N GLY A 89 4.74 -0.68 -8.01
CA GLY A 89 3.34 -1.05 -8.11
C GLY A 89 2.79 -0.72 -9.50
N PRO A 90 1.81 -1.50 -10.00
CA PRO A 90 1.19 -1.27 -11.31
C PRO A 90 0.65 0.16 -11.44
N VAL A 91 0.03 0.70 -10.37
CA VAL A 91 -0.53 2.05 -10.40
C VAL A 91 0.55 3.11 -10.32
N GLU A 92 1.58 2.96 -9.48
CA GLU A 92 2.68 3.94 -9.46
C GLU A 92 3.49 3.92 -10.77
N TRP A 93 3.60 2.76 -11.40
CA TRP A 93 4.21 2.63 -12.73
C TRP A 93 3.40 3.38 -13.79
N VAL A 94 2.08 3.22 -13.81
CA VAL A 94 1.19 4.00 -14.70
C VAL A 94 1.33 5.49 -14.41
N TRP A 95 1.28 5.89 -13.13
CA TRP A 95 1.40 7.29 -12.73
C TRP A 95 2.72 7.92 -13.17
N ARG A 96 3.86 7.22 -12.98
CA ARG A 96 5.16 7.69 -13.45
C ARG A 96 5.25 7.71 -14.98
N SER A 97 4.72 6.70 -15.65
CA SER A 97 4.75 6.64 -17.12
C SER A 97 3.92 7.77 -17.74
N VAL A 98 2.79 8.12 -17.13
CA VAL A 98 1.94 9.26 -17.54
C VAL A 98 2.63 10.59 -17.24
N THR A 99 3.23 10.74 -16.05
CA THR A 99 3.89 11.99 -15.64
C THR A 99 5.14 12.29 -16.48
N TYR A 100 5.94 11.26 -16.79
CA TYR A 100 7.20 11.41 -17.53
C TYR A 100 7.06 11.16 -19.04
N GLY A 101 5.88 10.75 -19.52
CA GLY A 101 5.65 10.41 -20.92
C GLY A 101 6.53 9.27 -21.46
N SER A 102 7.21 8.52 -20.59
CA SER A 102 8.12 7.43 -20.94
C SER A 102 7.82 6.21 -20.07
N MET A 103 7.62 5.06 -20.73
CA MET A 103 7.38 3.79 -20.05
C MET A 103 8.64 3.38 -19.29
N GLN A 104 8.62 3.49 -17.96
CA GLN A 104 9.76 3.05 -17.15
C GLN A 104 9.82 1.52 -17.10
N PRO A 105 11.00 0.89 -17.01
CA PRO A 105 11.08 -0.56 -16.89
C PRO A 105 10.46 -1.02 -15.56
N ILE A 106 9.32 -1.73 -15.65
CA ILE A 106 8.57 -2.24 -14.48
C ILE A 106 9.18 -3.52 -13.90
N ARG A 107 9.90 -4.28 -14.73
CA ARG A 107 10.49 -5.58 -14.39
C ARG A 107 11.90 -5.40 -13.82
N ARG A 108 12.21 -6.16 -12.77
CA ARG A 108 13.48 -6.00 -12.04
C ARG A 108 14.67 -6.53 -12.80
#